data_AF-A0A2U0RW44-F1
#
_entry.id   AF-A0A2U0RW44-F1
#
_cell.length_a   1.000
_cell.length_b   1.000
_cell.length_c   1.000
_cell.angle_alpha   90.00
_cell.angle_beta   90.00
_cell.angle_gamma   90.00
#
_symmetry.space_group_name_H-M   'P 1'
#
loop_
_entity.id
_entity.type
_entity.pdbx_description
1 polymer ?
#
loop_
_entity_poly.entity_id
_entity_poly.type
_entity_poly.pdbx_seq_one_letter_code
_entity_poly.pdbx_strand_id
1 'polypeptide(L)'
;MGLKSSFMVAKRSLFRRKTKNLSAILAVTLGVTLLVGIQITTDTLENTFLTSLLQNEGEVDFTITNSTAAGYLASTDQPKISELVPNAVGIMPELTMKVPVMLGSQFDKSVEFAGIQTDFPEEFGSFYDWKTGEKMSISDYLTSNTTVLLSSHRAKNLGLTEDVQLPVTLTTEFTNLTITVSVNPETGDLVFIPTYTTERVELTVTGIFHSNRPGIGSQYRGLLTSLEYLQEWASLQQPTRQTDLIGSYLVALKTDHFSSE
;
A
#
# COMPACT_ATOMS: atom_id res chain seq x y z
N MET A 1 59.52 -6.01 -36.67
CA MET A 1 59.73 -5.85 -35.21
C MET A 1 58.42 -6.15 -34.52
N GLY A 2 58.35 -7.29 -33.83
CA GLY A 2 57.10 -7.91 -33.39
C GLY A 2 56.54 -7.29 -32.10
N LEU A 3 55.22 -7.40 -31.92
CA LEU A 3 54.45 -6.95 -30.74
C LEU A 3 55.18 -7.13 -29.40
N LYS A 4 55.92 -8.24 -29.23
CA LYS A 4 56.72 -8.53 -28.02
C LYS A 4 57.79 -7.48 -27.72
N SER A 5 58.53 -6.99 -28.73
CA SER A 5 59.55 -5.96 -28.51
C SER A 5 58.93 -4.61 -28.16
N SER A 6 57.82 -4.26 -28.82
CA SER A 6 57.08 -3.02 -28.55
C SER A 6 56.50 -3.01 -27.13
N PHE A 7 55.96 -4.13 -26.67
CA PHE A 7 55.44 -4.27 -25.29
C PHE A 7 56.55 -4.17 -24.24
N MET A 8 57.72 -4.75 -24.52
CA MET A 8 58.87 -4.68 -23.60
C MET A 8 59.41 -3.26 -23.46
N VAL A 9 59.47 -2.50 -24.56
CA VAL A 9 59.84 -1.07 -24.55
C VAL A 9 58.80 -0.24 -23.80
N ALA A 10 57.50 -0.47 -24.02
CA ALA A 10 56.42 0.20 -23.31
C ALA A 10 56.47 -0.06 -21.80
N LYS A 11 56.67 -1.32 -21.38
CA LYS A 11 56.84 -1.70 -19.96
C LYS A 11 58.03 -0.98 -19.34
N ARG A 12 59.18 -0.96 -20.01
CA ARG A 12 60.39 -0.30 -19.48
C ARG A 12 60.21 1.23 -19.35
N SER A 13 59.47 1.84 -20.28
CA SER A 13 59.07 3.25 -20.22
C SER A 13 58.13 3.55 -19.04
N LEU A 14 57.16 2.65 -18.79
CA LEU A 14 56.21 2.76 -17.66
C LEU A 14 56.93 2.78 -16.30
N PHE A 15 57.91 1.90 -16.10
CA PHE A 15 58.67 1.82 -14.84
C PHE A 15 59.70 2.94 -14.64
N ARG A 16 60.14 3.61 -15.71
CA ARG A 16 61.14 4.70 -15.64
C ARG A 16 60.55 6.04 -15.19
N ARG A 17 59.29 6.33 -15.54
CA ARG A 17 58.59 7.60 -15.19
C ARG A 17 57.45 7.36 -14.20
N LYS A 18 57.77 6.77 -13.05
CA LYS A 18 56.78 6.26 -12.08
C LYS A 18 55.74 7.28 -11.67
N THR A 19 56.12 8.50 -11.30
CA THR A 19 55.19 9.55 -10.82
C THR A 19 54.25 10.04 -11.92
N LYS A 20 54.77 10.35 -13.11
CA LYS A 20 53.97 10.79 -14.27
C LYS A 20 53.00 9.70 -14.76
N ASN A 21 53.45 8.45 -14.77
CA ASN A 21 52.60 7.34 -15.19
C ASN A 21 51.57 6.99 -14.11
N LEU A 22 51.94 7.08 -12.83
CA LEU A 22 51.02 6.91 -11.71
C LEU A 22 49.90 7.95 -11.77
N SER A 23 50.22 9.25 -11.94
CA SER A 23 49.19 10.29 -12.05
C SER A 23 48.26 10.09 -13.25
N ALA A 24 48.80 9.63 -14.38
CA ALA A 24 47.99 9.32 -15.57
C ALA A 24 47.07 8.12 -15.33
N ILE A 25 47.57 7.05 -14.71
CA ILE A 25 46.75 5.89 -14.34
C ILE A 25 45.67 6.32 -13.33
N LEU A 26 46.02 7.13 -12.33
CA LEU A 26 45.10 7.58 -11.29
C LEU A 26 43.96 8.43 -11.87
N ALA A 27 44.27 9.33 -12.79
CA ALA A 27 43.28 10.14 -13.50
C ALA A 27 42.33 9.26 -14.35
N VAL A 28 42.87 8.26 -15.05
CA VAL A 28 42.05 7.31 -15.83
C VAL A 28 41.19 6.46 -14.91
N THR A 29 41.74 5.92 -13.82
CA THR A 29 40.98 5.10 -12.87
C THR A 29 39.87 5.90 -12.22
N LEU A 30 40.13 7.14 -11.78
CA LEU A 30 39.11 8.00 -11.18
C LEU A 30 38.01 8.35 -12.20
N GLY A 31 38.39 8.71 -13.43
CA GLY A 31 37.44 9.01 -14.50
C GLY A 31 36.54 7.82 -14.81
N VAL A 32 37.11 6.61 -14.94
CA VAL A 32 36.34 5.39 -15.19
C VAL A 32 35.45 5.04 -13.99
N THR A 33 35.95 5.11 -12.75
CA THR A 33 35.13 4.80 -11.56
C THR A 33 33.97 5.76 -11.38
N LEU A 34 34.16 7.05 -11.67
CA LEU A 34 33.09 8.04 -11.60
C LEU A 34 32.05 7.81 -12.70
N LEU A 35 32.50 7.53 -13.93
CA LEU A 35 31.59 7.27 -15.05
C LEU A 35 30.74 6.02 -14.79
N VAL A 36 31.36 4.91 -14.39
CA VAL A 36 30.66 3.66 -14.05
C VAL A 36 29.76 3.86 -12.81
N GLY A 37 30.23 4.60 -11.80
CA GLY A 37 29.43 4.89 -10.60
C GLY A 37 28.18 5.71 -10.91
N ILE A 38 28.29 6.71 -11.80
CA ILE A 38 27.15 7.50 -12.27
C ILE A 38 26.19 6.61 -13.05
N GLN A 39 26.67 5.80 -13.99
CA GLN A 39 25.82 4.88 -14.76
C GLN A 39 25.02 3.95 -13.85
N ILE A 40 25.69 3.25 -12.93
CA ILE A 40 25.02 2.34 -11.99
C ILE A 40 23.99 3.09 -11.13
N THR A 41 24.34 4.28 -10.64
CA THR A 41 23.42 5.07 -9.80
C THR A 41 22.22 5.53 -10.60
N THR A 42 22.42 6.01 -11.83
CA THR A 42 21.34 6.43 -12.73
C THR A 42 20.44 5.24 -13.08
N ASP A 43 21.01 4.11 -13.50
CA ASP A 43 20.25 2.90 -13.83
C ASP A 43 19.46 2.39 -12.62
N THR A 44 20.02 2.49 -11.42
CA THR A 44 19.34 2.11 -10.18
C THR A 44 18.19 3.07 -9.85
N LEU A 45 18.40 4.37 -10.02
CA LEU A 45 17.36 5.39 -9.80
C LEU A 45 16.23 5.26 -10.82
N GLU A 46 16.56 5.04 -12.10
CA GLU A 46 15.58 4.81 -13.17
C GLU A 46 14.77 3.56 -12.89
N ASN A 47 15.42 2.43 -12.59
CA ASN A 47 14.72 1.20 -12.24
C ASN A 47 13.86 1.36 -10.98
N THR A 48 14.35 2.07 -9.95
CA THR A 48 13.57 2.32 -8.73
C THR A 48 12.38 3.22 -9.00
N PHE A 49 12.55 4.24 -9.83
CA PHE A 49 11.48 5.16 -10.23
C PHE A 49 10.42 4.44 -11.06
N LEU A 50 10.83 3.70 -12.09
CA LEU A 50 9.93 2.89 -12.92
C LEU A 50 9.22 1.84 -12.07
N THR A 51 9.94 1.13 -11.21
CA THR A 51 9.34 0.12 -10.31
C THR A 51 8.37 0.76 -9.33
N SER A 52 8.69 1.93 -8.76
CA SER A 52 7.79 2.63 -7.85
C SER A 52 6.56 3.17 -8.58
N LEU A 53 6.70 3.65 -9.82
CA LEU A 53 5.57 4.06 -10.64
C LEU A 53 4.72 2.84 -11.01
N LEU A 54 5.31 1.78 -11.55
CA LEU A 54 4.63 0.53 -11.90
C LEU A 54 3.97 -0.17 -10.70
N GLN A 55 4.53 -0.03 -9.49
CA GLN A 55 3.94 -0.55 -8.26
C GLN A 55 2.81 0.33 -7.73
N ASN A 56 2.82 1.63 -8.00
CA ASN A 56 1.82 2.58 -7.47
C ASN A 56 0.76 2.96 -8.52
N GLU A 57 1.04 2.82 -9.81
CA GLU A 57 0.22 3.26 -10.93
C GLU A 57 0.16 2.17 -12.00
N GLY A 58 -1.05 1.93 -12.51
CA GLY A 58 -1.33 0.94 -13.56
C GLY A 58 -2.61 0.14 -13.35
N GLU A 59 -3.17 0.19 -12.14
CA GLU A 59 -4.40 -0.54 -11.79
C GLU A 59 -5.46 0.37 -11.16
N VAL A 60 -5.04 1.49 -10.56
CA VAL A 60 -5.92 2.59 -10.15
C VAL A 60 -5.39 3.86 -10.79
N ASP A 61 -6.17 4.49 -11.66
CA ASP A 61 -5.81 5.74 -12.33
C ASP A 61 -6.12 6.96 -11.47
N PHE A 62 -7.32 6.97 -10.88
CA PHE A 62 -7.74 8.04 -10.00
C PHE A 62 -8.80 7.57 -9.01
N THR A 63 -8.96 8.37 -7.96
CA THR A 63 -9.91 8.10 -6.87
C THR A 63 -10.95 9.20 -6.80
N ILE A 64 -12.23 8.83 -6.74
CA ILE A 64 -13.32 9.77 -6.49
C ILE A 64 -13.64 9.74 -5.01
N THR A 65 -13.54 10.90 -4.36
CA THR A 65 -13.83 11.09 -2.93
C THR A 65 -14.89 12.17 -2.76
N ASN A 66 -15.60 12.12 -1.63
CA ASN A 66 -16.50 13.19 -1.25
C ASN A 66 -15.72 14.28 -0.49
N SER A 67 -15.77 15.52 -0.98
CA SER A 67 -15.04 16.66 -0.40
C SER A 67 -15.78 17.37 0.75
N THR A 68 -17.00 16.92 1.09
CA THR A 68 -17.79 17.52 2.18
C THR A 68 -17.29 17.09 3.55
N ALA A 69 -17.43 17.98 4.56
CA ALA A 69 -16.85 17.85 5.90
C ALA A 69 -17.30 16.61 6.71
N ALA A 70 -18.29 15.86 6.23
CA ALA A 70 -18.80 14.63 6.85
C ALA A 70 -18.94 13.47 5.83
N GLY A 71 -18.45 13.65 4.61
CA GLY A 71 -18.93 12.91 3.45
C GLY A 71 -18.27 11.55 3.27
N TYR A 72 -18.99 10.49 3.61
CA TYR A 72 -18.87 9.25 2.87
C TYR A 72 -19.65 9.37 1.55
N LEU A 73 -19.23 8.62 0.55
CA LEU A 73 -20.06 8.27 -0.60
C LEU A 73 -20.96 7.09 -0.20
N ALA A 74 -22.01 6.89 -0.99
CA ALA A 74 -22.91 5.74 -0.85
C ALA A 74 -22.84 4.84 -2.08
N SER A 75 -23.29 3.60 -1.93
CA SER A 75 -23.47 2.64 -3.02
C SER A 75 -24.34 3.22 -4.15
N THR A 76 -25.31 4.08 -3.80
CA THR A 76 -26.19 4.77 -4.75
C THR A 76 -25.48 5.79 -5.65
N ASP A 77 -24.24 6.15 -5.35
CA ASP A 77 -23.45 7.07 -6.18
C ASP A 77 -22.65 6.34 -7.27
N GLN A 78 -22.44 5.01 -7.16
CA GLN A 78 -21.73 4.23 -8.16
C GLN A 78 -22.31 4.37 -9.58
N PRO A 79 -23.63 4.34 -9.81
CA PRO A 79 -24.18 4.53 -11.16
C PRO A 79 -23.88 5.92 -11.73
N LYS A 80 -23.97 6.97 -10.91
CA LYS A 80 -23.63 8.34 -11.32
C LYS A 80 -22.15 8.46 -11.67
N ILE A 81 -21.28 7.81 -10.90
CA ILE A 81 -19.85 7.75 -11.17
C ILE A 81 -19.57 7.02 -12.48
N SER A 82 -20.25 5.90 -12.73
CA SER A 82 -20.15 5.17 -13.99
C SER A 82 -20.60 6.00 -15.19
N GLU A 83 -21.61 6.88 -15.03
CA GLU A 83 -22.04 7.82 -16.06
C GLU A 83 -21.02 8.95 -16.30
N LEU A 84 -20.34 9.41 -15.24
CA LEU A 84 -19.30 10.44 -15.34
C LEU A 84 -18.01 9.94 -15.99
N VAL A 85 -17.72 8.64 -15.85
CA VAL A 85 -16.50 8.00 -16.39
C VAL A 85 -16.86 6.82 -17.30
N PRO A 86 -17.47 7.06 -18.47
CA PRO A 86 -17.92 5.98 -19.35
C PRO A 86 -16.79 5.13 -19.93
N ASN A 87 -15.55 5.61 -19.85
CA ASN A 87 -14.35 4.91 -20.31
C ASN A 87 -13.66 4.09 -19.22
N ALA A 88 -14.22 4.07 -18.00
CA ALA A 88 -13.71 3.23 -16.93
C ALA A 88 -13.89 1.75 -17.28
N VAL A 89 -12.84 0.97 -17.09
CA VAL A 89 -12.87 -0.50 -17.22
C VAL A 89 -13.14 -1.16 -15.87
N GLY A 90 -12.77 -0.49 -14.78
CA GLY A 90 -13.05 -0.94 -13.41
C GLY A 90 -13.45 0.23 -12.52
N ILE A 91 -14.45 0.00 -11.67
CA ILE A 91 -14.86 0.92 -10.59
C ILE A 91 -15.04 0.07 -9.34
N MET A 92 -14.28 0.35 -8.29
CA MET A 92 -14.34 -0.39 -7.02
C MET A 92 -14.52 0.58 -5.84
N PRO A 93 -15.52 0.37 -4.97
CA PRO A 93 -15.62 1.11 -3.72
C PRO A 93 -14.58 0.65 -2.71
N GLU A 94 -14.07 1.61 -1.96
CA GLU A 94 -13.08 1.43 -0.91
C GLU A 94 -13.49 2.25 0.32
N LEU A 95 -13.21 1.72 1.50
CA LEU A 95 -13.26 2.44 2.75
C LEU A 95 -11.91 2.30 3.44
N THR A 96 -11.33 3.41 3.89
CA THR A 96 -10.06 3.38 4.62
C THR A 96 -10.19 4.17 5.92
N MET A 97 -9.67 3.59 7.00
CA MET A 97 -9.58 4.23 8.31
C MET A 97 -8.21 3.97 8.95
N LYS A 98 -7.97 4.58 10.11
CA LYS A 98 -6.76 4.37 10.90
C LYS A 98 -7.11 3.76 12.24
N VAL A 99 -6.46 2.65 12.58
CA VAL A 99 -6.68 1.94 13.84
C VAL A 99 -5.35 1.66 14.53
N PRO A 100 -5.30 1.67 15.88
CA PRO A 100 -4.14 1.19 16.60
C PRO A 100 -4.06 -0.33 16.52
N VAL A 101 -2.87 -0.88 16.34
CA VAL A 101 -2.65 -2.33 16.24
C VAL A 101 -1.55 -2.75 17.18
N MET A 102 -1.77 -3.88 17.85
CA MET A 102 -0.81 -4.51 18.74
C MET A 102 -0.59 -5.97 18.37
N LEU A 103 0.68 -6.37 18.32
CA LEU A 103 1.11 -7.76 18.18
C LEU A 103 2.17 -8.07 19.23
N GLY A 104 1.81 -8.83 20.27
CA GLY A 104 2.71 -9.06 21.40
C GLY A 104 3.13 -7.74 22.05
N SER A 105 4.42 -7.40 21.99
CA SER A 105 4.95 -6.12 22.48
C SER A 105 5.08 -5.04 21.41
N GLN A 106 4.79 -5.34 20.15
CA GLN A 106 4.86 -4.37 19.05
C GLN A 106 3.54 -3.60 18.98
N PHE A 107 3.62 -2.27 19.00
CA PHE A 107 2.46 -1.40 18.95
C PHE A 107 2.66 -0.32 17.88
N ASP A 108 1.65 -0.17 17.03
CA ASP A 108 1.54 0.95 16.09
C ASP A 108 0.21 1.65 16.32
N LYS A 109 0.27 2.94 16.64
CA LYS A 109 -0.90 3.75 17.01
C LYS A 109 -1.83 4.08 15.83
N SER A 110 -1.36 3.91 14.60
CA SER A 110 -2.04 4.42 13.41
C SER A 110 -1.73 3.58 12.19
N VAL A 111 -2.22 2.34 12.20
CA VAL A 111 -2.18 1.45 11.04
C VAL A 111 -3.38 1.75 10.14
N GLU A 112 -3.11 1.85 8.85
CA GLU A 112 -4.14 1.91 7.83
C GLU A 112 -4.95 0.61 7.80
N PHE A 113 -6.27 0.71 7.88
CA PHE A 113 -7.17 -0.41 7.76
C PHE A 113 -8.13 -0.11 6.61
N ALA A 114 -7.95 -0.84 5.52
CA ALA A 114 -8.71 -0.69 4.30
C ALA A 114 -9.71 -1.84 4.12
N GLY A 115 -10.86 -1.50 3.55
CA GLY A 115 -11.96 -2.39 3.25
C GLY A 115 -12.30 -2.28 1.78
N ILE A 116 -12.24 -3.40 1.05
CA ILE A 116 -12.54 -3.46 -0.38
C ILE A 116 -13.52 -4.57 -0.70
N GLN A 117 -14.15 -4.49 -1.87
CA GLN A 117 -14.91 -5.61 -2.42
C GLN A 117 -13.99 -6.80 -2.66
N THR A 118 -14.46 -8.00 -2.34
CA THR A 118 -13.68 -9.23 -2.59
C THR A 118 -13.78 -9.71 -4.04
N ASP A 119 -14.81 -9.27 -4.76
CA ASP A 119 -15.16 -9.58 -6.14
C ASP A 119 -14.88 -8.40 -7.08
N PHE A 120 -13.69 -7.81 -6.96
CA PHE A 120 -13.31 -6.63 -7.71
C PHE A 120 -12.90 -6.95 -9.18
N PRO A 121 -13.02 -5.98 -10.10
CA PRO A 121 -12.62 -6.15 -11.50
C PRO A 121 -11.16 -6.56 -11.69
N GLU A 122 -10.88 -7.45 -12.65
CA GLU A 122 -9.53 -7.98 -12.90
C GLU A 122 -8.52 -6.92 -13.34
N GLU A 123 -9.01 -5.78 -13.84
CA GLU A 123 -8.22 -4.61 -14.25
C GLU A 123 -7.49 -3.96 -13.09
N PHE A 124 -7.97 -4.14 -11.85
CA PHE A 124 -7.22 -3.76 -10.66
C PHE A 124 -6.07 -4.76 -10.36
N GLY A 125 -5.92 -5.84 -11.12
CA GLY A 125 -4.84 -6.80 -10.94
C GLY A 125 -5.14 -7.84 -9.87
N SER A 126 -4.14 -8.18 -9.05
CA SER A 126 -4.25 -9.34 -8.15
C SER A 126 -3.43 -9.19 -6.88
N PHE A 127 -3.89 -9.87 -5.83
CA PHE A 127 -3.10 -10.09 -4.63
C PHE A 127 -2.17 -11.29 -4.83
N TYR A 128 -1.04 -11.28 -4.14
CA TYR A 128 -0.07 -12.37 -4.13
C TYR A 128 0.29 -12.75 -2.70
N ASP A 129 0.39 -14.04 -2.41
CA ASP A 129 0.85 -14.52 -1.12
C ASP A 129 2.32 -14.12 -0.89
N TRP A 130 2.64 -13.66 0.33
CA TRP A 130 3.99 -13.18 0.64
C TRP A 130 5.02 -14.31 0.67
N LYS A 131 4.65 -15.53 1.09
CA LYS A 131 5.56 -16.65 1.23
C LYS A 131 5.79 -17.38 -0.08
N THR A 132 4.72 -17.70 -0.82
CA THR A 132 4.81 -18.50 -2.05
C THR A 132 4.97 -17.63 -3.29
N GLY A 133 4.51 -16.38 -3.23
CA GLY A 133 4.43 -15.51 -4.41
C GLY A 133 3.33 -15.92 -5.39
N GLU A 134 2.44 -16.84 -5.03
CA GLU A 134 1.32 -17.26 -5.87
C GLU A 134 0.17 -16.27 -5.79
N LYS A 135 -0.66 -16.20 -6.85
CA LYS A 135 -1.87 -15.37 -6.86
C LYS A 135 -2.82 -15.88 -5.77
N MET A 136 -3.33 -14.96 -4.96
CA MET A 136 -4.27 -15.27 -3.88
C MET A 136 -5.63 -14.63 -4.15
N SER A 137 -6.71 -15.37 -3.87
CA SER A 137 -8.06 -14.81 -3.84
C SER A 137 -8.37 -14.33 -2.44
N ILE A 138 -8.62 -13.03 -2.25
CA ILE A 138 -8.85 -12.48 -0.91
C ILE A 138 -10.17 -12.97 -0.28
N SER A 139 -11.15 -13.39 -1.09
CA SER A 139 -12.41 -13.98 -0.62
C SER A 139 -12.21 -15.24 0.22
N ASP A 140 -11.14 -16.00 -0.04
CA ASP A 140 -10.84 -17.25 0.66
C ASP A 140 -10.32 -17.01 2.08
N TYR A 141 -9.80 -15.79 2.35
CA TYR A 141 -9.17 -15.41 3.61
C TYR A 141 -10.06 -14.51 4.47
N LEU A 142 -10.92 -13.72 3.84
CA LEU A 142 -11.74 -12.69 4.47
C LEU A 142 -13.18 -13.20 4.69
N THR A 143 -13.33 -14.20 5.57
CA THR A 143 -14.58 -14.93 5.77
C THR A 143 -15.45 -14.41 6.92
N SER A 144 -14.94 -13.47 7.73
CA SER A 144 -15.67 -12.87 8.85
C SER A 144 -15.19 -11.46 9.16
N ASN A 145 -15.95 -10.72 9.98
CA ASN A 145 -15.63 -9.34 10.36
C ASN A 145 -14.41 -9.18 11.29
N THR A 146 -13.82 -10.28 11.76
CA THR A 146 -12.56 -10.29 12.51
C THR A 146 -11.39 -10.82 11.70
N THR A 147 -11.62 -11.41 10.52
CA THR A 147 -10.53 -11.86 9.65
C THR A 147 -9.96 -10.71 8.83
N VAL A 148 -8.63 -10.65 8.79
CA VAL A 148 -7.90 -9.61 8.07
C VAL A 148 -6.71 -10.21 7.33
N LEU A 149 -6.32 -9.54 6.27
CA LEU A 149 -5.06 -9.74 5.57
C LEU A 149 -4.07 -8.66 6.00
N LEU A 150 -2.81 -9.05 6.20
CA LEU A 150 -1.74 -8.13 6.59
C LEU A 150 -0.82 -7.87 5.39
N SER A 151 -0.44 -6.62 5.15
CA SER A 151 0.57 -6.33 4.13
C SER A 151 1.95 -6.84 4.56
N SER A 152 2.74 -7.36 3.62
CA SER A 152 4.13 -7.79 3.89
C SER A 152 4.99 -6.65 4.42
N HIS A 153 4.73 -5.40 4.00
CA HIS A 153 5.35 -4.21 4.57
C HIS A 153 5.09 -4.09 6.08
N ARG A 154 3.83 -4.24 6.53
CA ARG A 154 3.49 -4.17 7.96
C ARG A 154 3.93 -5.39 8.73
N ALA A 155 3.85 -6.58 8.14
CA ALA A 155 4.35 -7.81 8.73
C ALA A 155 5.82 -7.65 9.14
N LYS A 156 6.68 -7.12 8.26
CA LYS A 156 8.08 -6.83 8.56
C LYS A 156 8.24 -5.83 9.71
N ASN A 157 7.45 -4.76 9.73
CA ASN A 157 7.49 -3.75 10.80
C ASN A 157 7.07 -4.33 12.15
N LEU A 158 6.17 -5.32 12.16
CA LEU A 158 5.73 -6.04 13.36
C LEU A 158 6.67 -7.22 13.73
N GLY A 159 7.80 -7.38 13.03
CA GLY A 159 8.79 -8.42 13.30
C GLY A 159 8.41 -9.81 12.79
N LEU A 160 7.43 -9.91 11.89
CA LEU A 160 7.06 -11.17 11.24
C LEU A 160 7.97 -11.46 10.04
N THR A 161 8.12 -12.75 9.75
CA THR A 161 8.88 -13.28 8.60
C THR A 161 7.97 -14.11 7.70
N GLU A 162 8.43 -14.45 6.50
CA GLU A 162 7.70 -15.29 5.53
C GLU A 162 7.37 -16.69 6.09
N ASP A 163 8.15 -17.17 7.05
CA ASP A 163 7.95 -18.46 7.71
C ASP A 163 6.99 -18.43 8.92
N VAL A 164 6.34 -17.28 9.19
CA VAL A 164 5.38 -17.18 10.29
C VAL A 164 4.25 -18.19 10.12
N GLN A 165 3.86 -18.84 11.23
CA GLN A 165 2.68 -19.70 11.24
C GLN A 165 1.43 -18.85 11.39
N LEU A 166 0.52 -18.97 10.43
CA LEU A 166 -0.80 -18.33 10.45
C LEU A 166 -1.86 -19.31 11.00
N PRO A 167 -2.93 -18.80 11.64
CA PRO A 167 -3.24 -17.39 11.82
C PRO A 167 -2.49 -16.72 12.98
N VAL A 168 -2.34 -15.39 12.91
CA VAL A 168 -1.77 -14.56 13.98
C VAL A 168 -2.84 -13.62 14.52
N THR A 169 -2.95 -13.47 15.84
CA THR A 169 -3.91 -12.57 16.48
C THR A 169 -3.31 -11.18 16.67
N LEU A 170 -4.04 -10.16 16.22
CA LEU A 170 -3.76 -8.75 16.45
C LEU A 170 -4.81 -8.16 17.37
N THR A 171 -4.42 -7.32 18.32
CA THR A 171 -5.37 -6.54 19.12
C THR A 171 -5.50 -5.15 18.54
N THR A 172 -6.74 -4.71 18.34
CA THR A 172 -7.08 -3.36 17.87
C THR A 172 -8.16 -2.73 18.77
N GLU A 173 -8.41 -1.45 18.57
CA GLU A 173 -9.43 -0.69 19.30
C GLU A 173 -10.29 0.13 18.33
N PHE A 174 -11.61 0.07 18.52
CA PHE A 174 -12.58 0.92 17.81
C PHE A 174 -13.28 1.85 18.79
N THR A 175 -13.60 3.05 18.32
CA THR A 175 -14.42 3.98 19.09
C THR A 175 -15.89 3.73 18.79
N ASN A 176 -16.66 3.46 19.84
CA ASN A 176 -18.11 3.33 19.78
C ASN A 176 -18.74 4.61 20.34
N LEU A 177 -19.47 5.32 19.49
CA LEU A 177 -20.24 6.52 19.80
C LEU A 177 -21.71 6.16 20.04
N THR A 178 -22.22 6.58 21.20
CA THR A 178 -23.64 6.53 21.53
C THR A 178 -24.13 7.92 21.87
N ILE A 179 -25.30 8.33 21.38
CA ILE A 179 -25.92 9.62 21.72
C ILE A 179 -27.17 9.34 22.56
N THR A 180 -27.15 9.78 23.81
CA THR A 180 -28.35 9.81 24.64
C THR A 180 -29.05 11.15 24.50
N VAL A 181 -30.35 11.11 24.21
CA VAL A 181 -31.20 12.31 24.13
C VAL A 181 -31.92 12.47 25.46
N SER A 182 -31.76 13.64 26.08
CA SER A 182 -32.47 14.02 27.31
C SER A 182 -33.22 15.33 27.09
N VAL A 183 -34.31 15.54 27.83
CA VAL A 183 -35.06 16.79 27.79
C VAL A 183 -34.61 17.63 28.97
N ASN A 184 -34.20 18.87 28.72
CA ASN A 184 -33.92 19.82 29.79
C ASN A 184 -35.24 20.14 30.53
N PRO A 185 -35.38 19.83 31.82
CA PRO A 185 -36.62 20.02 32.55
C PRO A 185 -36.97 21.52 32.77
N GLU A 186 -36.00 22.43 32.65
CA GLU A 186 -36.20 23.87 32.85
C GLU A 186 -36.57 24.61 31.56
N THR A 187 -36.02 24.19 30.41
CA THR A 187 -36.23 24.87 29.12
C THR A 187 -37.09 24.08 28.14
N GLY A 188 -37.27 22.78 28.36
CA GLY A 188 -37.94 21.87 27.42
C GLY A 188 -37.09 21.50 26.19
N ASP A 189 -35.87 22.01 26.09
CA ASP A 189 -34.99 21.75 24.95
C ASP A 189 -34.42 20.33 24.97
N LEU A 190 -34.15 19.79 23.79
CA LEU A 190 -33.42 18.53 23.63
C LEU A 190 -31.92 18.75 23.87
N VAL A 191 -31.35 17.95 24.76
CA VAL A 191 -29.92 17.89 25.05
C VAL A 191 -29.37 16.57 24.55
N PHE A 192 -28.42 16.65 23.61
CA PHE A 192 -27.71 15.49 23.06
C PHE A 192 -26.41 15.29 23.82
N ILE A 193 -26.26 14.15 24.48
CA ILE A 193 -25.07 13.82 25.27
C ILE A 193 -24.33 12.67 24.56
N PRO A 194 -23.19 12.94 23.90
CA PRO A 194 -22.37 11.91 23.28
C PRO A 194 -21.55 11.16 24.34
N THR A 195 -21.58 9.84 24.29
CA THR A 195 -20.75 8.95 25.09
C THR A 195 -19.85 8.15 24.15
N TYR A 196 -18.54 8.22 24.40
CA TYR A 196 -17.52 7.50 23.65
C TYR A 196 -17.01 6.35 24.50
N THR A 197 -17.04 5.14 23.94
CA THR A 197 -16.49 3.93 24.57
C THR A 197 -15.49 3.30 23.62
N THR A 198 -14.45 2.67 24.17
CA THR A 198 -13.44 1.95 23.38
C THR A 198 -13.77 0.47 23.38
N GLU A 199 -13.99 -0.10 22.21
CA GLU A 199 -14.16 -1.54 22.03
C GLU A 199 -12.84 -2.16 21.58
N ARG A 200 -12.33 -3.07 22.41
CA ARG A 200 -11.14 -3.87 22.09
C ARG A 200 -11.56 -5.10 21.29
N VAL A 201 -10.88 -5.31 20.17
CA VAL A 201 -11.18 -6.40 19.24
C VAL A 201 -9.91 -7.16 18.92
N GLU A 202 -10.04 -8.49 18.85
CA GLU A 202 -8.99 -9.37 18.37
C GLU A 202 -9.25 -9.69 16.90
N LEU A 203 -8.37 -9.20 16.03
CA LEU A 203 -8.38 -9.50 14.61
C LEU A 203 -7.51 -10.72 14.33
N THR A 204 -7.99 -11.61 13.48
CA THR A 204 -7.28 -12.82 13.06
C THR A 204 -6.64 -12.58 11.69
N VAL A 205 -5.32 -12.50 11.65
CA VAL A 205 -4.55 -12.43 10.40
C VAL A 205 -4.55 -13.81 9.78
N THR A 206 -5.30 -13.99 8.70
CA THR A 206 -5.45 -15.28 7.99
C THR A 206 -4.45 -15.43 6.85
N GLY A 207 -3.89 -14.32 6.35
CA GLY A 207 -2.94 -14.29 5.24
C GLY A 207 -2.06 -13.04 5.28
N ILE A 208 -0.88 -13.12 4.66
CA ILE A 208 0.00 -11.97 4.45
C ILE A 208 0.21 -11.80 2.95
N PHE A 209 -0.18 -10.66 2.39
CA PHE A 209 -0.04 -10.39 0.97
C PHE A 209 1.24 -9.61 0.66
N HIS A 210 1.80 -9.83 -0.53
CA HIS A 210 3.04 -9.22 -0.97
C HIS A 210 2.82 -7.78 -1.47
N SER A 211 2.82 -6.80 -0.56
CA SER A 211 2.55 -5.39 -0.86
C SER A 211 3.64 -4.65 -1.67
N ASN A 212 4.74 -5.31 -2.03
CA ASN A 212 5.79 -4.74 -2.90
C ASN A 212 5.81 -5.37 -4.30
N ARG A 213 4.71 -6.02 -4.71
CA ARG A 213 4.57 -6.60 -6.05
C ARG A 213 3.45 -5.85 -6.78
N PRO A 214 3.60 -5.52 -8.08
CA PRO A 214 2.53 -4.93 -8.87
C PRO A 214 1.25 -5.77 -8.79
N GLY A 215 0.09 -5.11 -8.66
CA GLY A 215 -1.16 -5.72 -8.21
C GLY A 215 -1.89 -4.82 -7.21
N ILE A 216 -3.23 -4.86 -7.14
CA ILE A 216 -4.02 -4.03 -6.22
C ILE A 216 -3.53 -4.11 -4.76
N GLY A 217 -2.88 -5.22 -4.40
CA GLY A 217 -2.24 -5.39 -3.10
C GLY A 217 -1.09 -4.41 -2.82
N SER A 218 -0.43 -3.80 -3.81
CA SER A 218 0.59 -2.78 -3.57
C SER A 218 0.02 -1.45 -3.06
N GLN A 219 -1.25 -1.18 -3.35
CA GLN A 219 -1.95 0.03 -2.88
C GLN A 219 -2.14 0.01 -1.35
N TYR A 220 -2.15 -1.17 -0.74
CA TYR A 220 -2.40 -1.32 0.68
C TYR A 220 -1.13 -1.65 1.46
N ARG A 221 -0.76 -0.75 2.37
CA ARG A 221 0.40 -0.94 3.28
C ARG A 221 -0.03 -1.16 4.72
N GLY A 222 -1.22 -1.70 4.92
CA GLY A 222 -1.88 -1.78 6.21
C GLY A 222 -2.44 -3.15 6.53
N LEU A 223 -3.60 -3.14 7.15
CA LEU A 223 -4.55 -4.24 7.24
C LEU A 223 -5.58 -4.10 6.10
N LEU A 224 -6.06 -5.24 5.63
CA LEU A 224 -7.10 -5.32 4.62
C LEU A 224 -8.22 -6.25 5.10
N THR A 225 -9.47 -5.86 4.90
CA THR A 225 -10.66 -6.72 5.12
C THR A 225 -11.70 -6.48 4.03
N SER A 226 -12.84 -7.18 4.12
CA SER A 226 -13.98 -6.92 3.24
C SER A 226 -14.58 -5.55 3.53
N LEU A 227 -15.00 -4.83 2.50
CA LEU A 227 -15.67 -3.53 2.62
C LEU A 227 -16.83 -3.58 3.61
N GLU A 228 -17.68 -4.60 3.52
CA GLU A 228 -18.84 -4.80 4.40
C GLU A 228 -18.42 -4.84 5.88
N TYR A 229 -17.35 -5.57 6.19
CA TYR A 229 -16.87 -5.71 7.57
C TYR A 229 -16.24 -4.42 8.10
N LEU A 230 -15.50 -3.69 7.27
CA LEU A 230 -14.96 -2.42 7.70
C LEU A 230 -16.06 -1.37 7.89
N GLN A 231 -17.09 -1.42 7.06
CA GLN A 231 -18.28 -0.59 7.17
C GLN A 231 -19.02 -0.82 8.50
N GLU A 232 -19.14 -2.08 8.95
CA GLU A 232 -19.67 -2.39 10.29
C GLU A 232 -18.88 -1.68 11.40
N TRP A 233 -17.55 -1.79 11.37
CA TRP A 233 -16.68 -1.15 12.36
C TRP A 233 -16.72 0.39 12.28
N ALA A 234 -16.75 0.94 11.07
CA ALA A 234 -16.88 2.38 10.84
C ALA A 234 -18.21 2.94 11.34
N SER A 235 -19.29 2.17 11.20
CA SER A 235 -20.63 2.56 11.65
C SER A 235 -20.66 2.85 13.15
N LEU A 236 -19.82 2.19 13.96
CA LEU A 236 -19.75 2.39 15.41
C LEU A 236 -19.36 3.83 15.78
N GLN A 237 -18.60 4.51 14.92
CA GLN A 237 -18.17 5.89 15.12
C GLN A 237 -19.26 6.90 14.74
N GLN A 238 -20.37 6.44 14.15
CA GLN A 238 -21.45 7.29 13.68
C GLN A 238 -22.69 7.22 14.58
N PRO A 239 -23.35 8.35 14.86
CA PRO A 239 -24.61 8.36 15.60
C PRO A 239 -25.74 7.59 14.90
N THR A 240 -25.76 7.61 13.58
CA THR A 240 -26.81 7.02 12.73
C THR A 240 -26.60 5.53 12.47
N ARG A 241 -25.43 4.96 12.84
CA ARG A 241 -25.05 3.56 12.57
C ARG A 241 -25.24 3.17 11.09
N GLN A 242 -25.02 4.10 10.18
CA GLN A 242 -25.07 3.80 8.74
C GLN A 242 -23.90 2.89 8.37
N THR A 243 -24.19 1.86 7.58
CA THR A 243 -23.21 0.91 7.08
C THR A 243 -22.85 1.14 5.61
N ASP A 244 -23.68 1.86 4.83
CA ASP A 244 -23.32 2.26 3.47
C ASP A 244 -22.33 3.44 3.50
N LEU A 245 -21.08 3.13 3.85
CA LEU A 245 -19.99 4.08 4.03
C LEU A 245 -18.89 3.76 3.04
N ILE A 246 -18.74 4.59 2.01
CA ILE A 246 -17.67 4.46 1.01
C ILE A 246 -16.76 5.69 1.15
N GLY A 247 -15.47 5.47 1.41
CA GLY A 247 -14.50 6.56 1.50
C GLY A 247 -14.12 7.11 0.12
N SER A 248 -13.95 6.18 -0.83
CA SER A 248 -13.48 6.44 -2.19
C SER A 248 -14.10 5.44 -3.16
N TYR A 249 -14.25 5.84 -4.43
CA TYR A 249 -14.28 4.89 -5.54
C TYR A 249 -12.95 4.96 -6.28
N LEU A 250 -12.28 3.81 -6.37
CA LEU A 250 -11.12 3.61 -7.21
C LEU A 250 -11.60 3.40 -8.64
N VAL A 251 -10.96 4.08 -9.59
CA VAL A 251 -11.30 3.99 -11.01
C VAL A 251 -10.07 3.54 -11.79
N ALA A 252 -10.26 2.49 -12.58
CA ALA A 252 -9.31 2.02 -13.59
C ALA A 252 -9.83 2.41 -14.96
N LEU A 253 -9.01 3.06 -15.77
CA LEU A 253 -9.27 3.44 -17.15
C LEU A 253 -8.66 2.40 -18.10
N LYS A 254 -9.20 2.36 -19.31
CA LYS A 254 -8.65 1.54 -20.39
C LYS A 254 -7.33 2.14 -20.88
N THR A 255 -6.22 1.88 -20.18
CA THR A 255 -4.92 2.34 -20.64
C THR A 255 -3.82 1.31 -20.41
N ASP A 256 -3.22 0.87 -21.52
CA ASP A 256 -1.86 0.33 -21.54
C ASP A 256 -0.90 1.47 -21.14
N HIS A 257 -0.71 1.71 -19.83
CA HIS A 257 0.24 2.73 -19.37
C HIS A 257 1.70 2.39 -19.74
N PHE A 258 1.94 1.15 -20.17
CA PHE A 258 3.28 0.59 -20.38
C PHE A 258 3.44 -0.22 -21.67
N SER A 259 2.49 -0.18 -22.62
CA SER A 259 2.76 -0.71 -23.96
C SER A 259 3.69 0.26 -24.71
N SER A 260 4.99 0.06 -24.56
CA SER A 260 5.96 0.61 -25.51
C SER A 260 5.72 -0.03 -26.88
N GLU A 261 5.34 0.75 -27.88
CA GLU A 261 5.85 0.50 -29.24
C GLU A 261 7.36 0.77 -29.29
#